data_AF-H6QPR2-F1
#
_entry.id   AF-H6QPR2-F1
#
_cell.length_a   1.000
_cell.length_b   1.000
_cell.length_c   1.000
_cell.angle_alpha   90.00
_cell.angle_beta   90.00
_cell.angle_gamma   90.00
#
_symmetry.space_group_name_H-M   'P 1'
#
loop_
_entity.id
_entity.type
_entity.pdbx_description
1 polymer ?
#
loop_
_entity_poly.entity_id
_entity_poly.type
_entity_poly.pdbx_seq_one_letter_code
_entity_poly.pdbx_strand_id
1 'polypeptide(L)'
;MRGGIQACTLPAGYLGSSLIGALLIFAGFDTVASKVASIILAVMLLITLWWARNWLTRIVVVIAIGIMVAFWFIDHGSPLRFYVLFNGVMSCLYSVWDIVDDLVFRKVNESDATQFAKLCPIIPSRVWGVIWLLISVIFMLGGILAGLAAFKDSTSEQTSASQKFIPT
;
A
#
# COMPACT_ATOMS: atom_id res chain seq x y z
N MET A 1 -21.08 -4.94 9.43
CA MET A 1 -21.59 -4.13 8.31
C MET A 1 -22.77 -4.88 7.68
N ARG A 2 -23.97 -4.30 7.64
CA ARG A 2 -25.22 -4.95 7.13
C ARG A 2 -25.52 -4.54 5.68
N GLY A 3 -24.50 -4.50 4.82
CA GLY A 3 -24.65 -4.14 3.40
C GLY A 3 -23.39 -4.49 2.60
N GLY A 4 -23.58 -4.95 1.36
CA GLY A 4 -22.54 -5.41 0.45
C GLY A 4 -22.54 -6.93 0.22
N ILE A 5 -22.13 -7.37 -0.97
CA ILE A 5 -21.89 -8.79 -1.24
C ILE A 5 -20.65 -9.18 -0.45
N GLN A 6 -20.83 -9.86 0.71
CA GLN A 6 -19.73 -10.17 1.64
C GLN A 6 -18.59 -10.96 0.98
N ALA A 7 -18.93 -11.79 -0.02
CA ALA A 7 -17.96 -12.52 -0.82
C ALA A 7 -16.99 -11.62 -1.60
N CYS A 8 -17.39 -10.39 -1.95
CA CYS A 8 -16.53 -9.43 -2.64
C CYS A 8 -15.83 -8.47 -1.65
N THR A 9 -16.49 -8.10 -0.56
CA THR A 9 -15.96 -7.08 0.37
C THR A 9 -14.89 -7.62 1.31
N LEU A 10 -15.00 -8.89 1.72
CA LEU A 10 -14.03 -9.54 2.62
C LEU A 10 -12.65 -9.75 1.98
N PRO A 11 -12.54 -10.26 0.73
CA PRO A 11 -11.23 -10.35 0.08
C PRO A 11 -10.70 -8.99 -0.39
N ALA A 12 -11.55 -7.96 -0.48
CA ALA A 12 -11.13 -6.64 -0.98
C ALA A 12 -10.04 -5.99 -0.13
N GLY A 13 -10.01 -6.25 1.18
CA GLY A 13 -8.94 -5.76 2.06
C GLY A 13 -7.57 -6.30 1.63
N TYR A 14 -7.47 -7.61 1.40
CA TYR A 14 -6.23 -8.28 1.03
C TYR A 14 -5.84 -8.08 -0.43
N LEU A 15 -6.79 -8.27 -1.35
CA LEU A 15 -6.53 -8.15 -2.78
C LEU A 15 -6.34 -6.68 -3.18
N GLY A 16 -7.13 -5.77 -2.60
CA GLY A 16 -7.03 -4.34 -2.85
C GLY A 16 -5.72 -3.75 -2.34
N SER A 17 -5.33 -4.06 -1.10
CA SER A 17 -4.03 -3.63 -0.55
C SER A 17 -2.85 -4.17 -1.35
N SER A 18 -2.95 -5.41 -1.84
CA SER A 18 -1.93 -6.01 -2.71
C SER A 18 -1.81 -5.30 -4.05
N LEU A 19 -2.93 -5.02 -4.71
CA LEU A 19 -2.96 -4.33 -6.00
C LEU A 19 -2.45 -2.89 -5.87
N ILE A 20 -2.97 -2.13 -4.91
CA ILE A 20 -2.51 -0.76 -4.66
C ILE A 20 -1.03 -0.76 -4.27
N GLY A 21 -0.61 -1.69 -3.42
CA GLY A 21 0.79 -1.87 -3.04
C GLY A 21 1.70 -2.10 -4.26
N ALA A 22 1.30 -2.98 -5.17
CA ALA A 22 2.03 -3.23 -6.41
C ALA A 22 2.11 -1.99 -7.33
N LEU A 23 1.02 -1.21 -7.44
CA LEU A 23 1.01 0.04 -8.20
C LEU A 23 1.94 1.10 -7.59
N LEU A 24 1.96 1.20 -6.26
CA LEU A 24 2.89 2.09 -5.56
C LEU A 24 4.34 1.64 -5.73
N ILE A 25 4.60 0.33 -5.63
CA ILE A 25 5.93 -0.23 -5.89
C ILE A 25 6.37 0.12 -7.31
N PHE A 26 5.51 -0.10 -8.31
CA PHE A 26 5.75 0.26 -9.71
C PHE A 26 6.09 1.74 -9.86
N ALA A 27 5.27 2.63 -9.29
CA ALA A 27 5.49 4.08 -9.34
C ALA A 27 6.81 4.51 -8.65
N GLY A 28 7.23 3.76 -7.64
CA GLY A 28 8.47 3.98 -6.90
C GLY A 28 9.76 3.89 -7.71
N PHE A 29 9.73 3.24 -8.88
CA PHE A 29 10.89 3.11 -9.77
C PHE A 29 11.23 4.40 -10.53
N ASP A 30 10.32 5.38 -10.59
CA ASP A 30 10.53 6.66 -11.23
C ASP A 30 10.12 7.85 -10.35
N THR A 31 10.82 8.98 -10.49
CA THR A 31 10.61 10.17 -9.65
C THR A 31 9.30 10.88 -9.98
N VAL A 32 8.95 11.01 -11.26
CA VAL A 32 7.72 11.68 -11.69
C VAL A 32 6.51 10.82 -11.35
N ALA A 33 6.60 9.51 -11.61
CA ALA A 33 5.58 8.56 -11.20
C ALA A 33 5.38 8.57 -9.67
N SER A 34 6.46 8.64 -8.88
CA SER A 34 6.39 8.76 -7.42
C SER A 34 5.77 10.09 -6.95
N LYS A 35 6.05 11.20 -7.63
CA LYS A 35 5.38 12.49 -7.37
C LYS A 35 3.87 12.34 -7.58
N VAL A 36 3.42 11.78 -8.70
CA VAL A 36 1.98 11.54 -8.96
C VAL A 36 1.37 10.60 -7.91
N ALA A 37 2.02 9.49 -7.61
CA ALA A 37 1.55 8.54 -6.60
C ALA A 37 1.42 9.17 -5.22
N SER A 38 2.36 10.04 -4.84
CA SER A 38 2.34 10.75 -3.55
C SER A 38 1.15 11.71 -3.42
N ILE A 39 0.67 12.32 -4.52
CA ILE A 39 -0.53 13.16 -4.51
C ILE A 39 -1.77 12.30 -4.21
N ILE A 40 -1.87 11.14 -4.86
CA ILE A 40 -2.95 10.19 -4.60
C ILE A 40 -2.91 9.72 -3.14
N LEU A 41 -1.72 9.34 -2.64
CA LEU A 41 -1.52 8.99 -1.23
C LEU A 41 -1.93 10.11 -0.28
N ALA A 42 -1.57 11.37 -0.59
CA ALA A 42 -1.96 12.52 0.21
C ALA A 42 -3.48 12.66 0.31
N VAL A 43 -4.19 12.53 -0.82
CA VAL A 43 -5.65 12.57 -0.83
C VAL A 43 -6.24 11.45 0.04
N MET A 44 -5.72 10.22 -0.08
CA MET A 44 -6.20 9.10 0.74
C MET A 44 -5.91 9.31 2.24
N LEU A 45 -4.74 9.84 2.60
CA LEU A 45 -4.38 10.16 3.98
C LEU A 45 -5.24 11.30 4.56
N LEU A 46 -5.60 12.31 3.75
CA LEU A 46 -6.50 13.38 4.18
C LEU A 46 -7.92 12.86 4.43
N ILE A 47 -8.43 11.98 3.57
CA ILE A 47 -9.70 11.29 3.81
C ILE A 47 -9.62 10.44 5.09
N THR A 48 -8.50 9.74 5.31
CA THR A 48 -8.26 8.96 6.52
C THR A 48 -8.25 9.84 7.77
N LEU A 49 -7.66 11.03 7.69
CA LEU A 49 -7.61 12.00 8.77
C LEU A 49 -9.02 12.48 9.17
N TRP A 50 -9.90 12.69 8.19
CA TRP A 50 -11.31 13.06 8.44
C TRP A 50 -12.05 11.99 9.26
N TRP A 51 -11.79 10.71 9.00
CA TRP A 51 -12.45 9.61 9.70
C TRP A 51 -11.77 9.24 11.05
N ALA A 52 -10.56 9.73 11.29
CA ALA A 52 -9.78 9.39 12.48
C ALA A 52 -10.43 9.93 13.77
N ARG A 53 -10.83 9.01 14.65
CA ARG A 53 -11.44 9.32 15.96
C ARG A 53 -10.44 9.46 17.10
N ASN A 54 -9.24 8.87 16.97
CA ASN A 54 -8.20 8.86 18.00
C ASN A 54 -7.08 9.89 17.68
N TRP A 55 -6.62 10.61 18.71
CA TRP A 55 -5.50 11.54 18.63
C TRP A 55 -4.20 10.90 18.14
N LEU A 56 -3.87 9.68 18.57
CA LEU A 56 -2.66 8.99 18.12
C LEU A 56 -2.67 8.81 16.59
N THR A 57 -3.78 8.32 16.04
CA THR A 57 -3.96 8.15 14.59
C THR A 57 -3.85 9.47 13.86
N ARG A 58 -4.48 10.54 14.38
CA ARG A 58 -4.40 11.88 13.77
C ARG A 58 -2.95 12.38 13.71
N ILE A 59 -2.21 12.28 14.81
CA ILE A 59 -0.82 12.71 14.90
C ILE A 59 0.05 11.93 13.91
N VAL A 60 -0.07 10.60 13.88
CA VAL A 60 0.71 9.75 12.96
C VAL A 60 0.42 10.10 11.50
N VAL A 61 -0.84 10.31 11.14
CA VAL A 61 -1.23 10.69 9.76
C VAL A 61 -0.70 12.08 9.41
N VAL A 62 -0.79 13.07 10.31
CA VAL A 62 -0.24 14.41 10.09
C VAL A 62 1.27 14.37 9.92
N ILE A 63 1.99 13.58 10.73
CA ILE A 63 3.44 13.38 10.59
C ILE A 63 3.76 12.72 9.24
N ALA A 64 3.03 11.70 8.83
CA ALA A 64 3.23 11.03 7.54
C ALA A 64 3.05 11.99 6.36
N ILE A 65 1.99 12.81 6.38
CA ILE A 65 1.77 13.86 5.38
C ILE A 65 2.90 14.89 5.41
N GLY A 66 3.32 15.33 6.60
CA GLY A 66 4.40 16.30 6.77
C GLY A 66 5.74 15.81 6.20
N ILE A 67 6.11 14.55 6.47
CA ILE A 67 7.32 13.92 5.91
C ILE A 67 7.23 13.84 4.38
N MET A 68 6.08 13.43 3.85
CA MET A 68 5.85 13.34 2.41
C MET A 68 5.98 14.71 1.73
N VAL A 69 5.41 15.77 2.32
CA VAL A 69 5.55 17.14 1.83
C VAL A 69 7.00 17.62 1.93
N ALA A 70 7.72 17.29 3.00
CA ALA A 70 9.14 17.62 3.12
C ALA A 70 9.97 16.99 1.98
N PHE A 71 9.69 15.73 1.63
CA PHE A 71 10.36 15.05 0.52
C PHE A 71 10.10 15.65 -0.85
N TRP A 72 9.00 16.38 -1.06
CA TRP A 72 8.76 17.13 -2.30
C TRP A 72 9.81 18.22 -2.54
N PHE A 73 10.30 18.85 -1.48
CA PHE A 73 11.24 19.98 -1.55
C PHE A 73 12.71 19.58 -1.40
N ILE A 74 13.00 18.29 -1.17
CA ILE A 74 14.36 17.77 -1.06
C ILE A 74 14.76 17.14 -2.40
N ASP A 75 15.87 17.59 -2.96
CA ASP A 75 16.47 17.04 -4.20
C ASP A 75 15.43 16.83 -5.31
N HIS A 76 14.59 17.85 -5.54
CA HIS A 76 13.48 17.85 -6.50
C HIS A 76 12.56 16.62 -6.43
N GLY A 77 12.30 16.09 -5.24
CA GLY A 77 11.39 14.95 -5.03
C GLY A 77 12.04 13.57 -5.17
N SER A 78 13.36 13.48 -5.33
CA SER A 78 14.09 12.19 -5.38
C SER A 78 13.77 11.26 -4.19
N PRO A 79 13.66 11.74 -2.93
CA PRO A 79 13.32 10.89 -1.80
C PRO A 79 11.89 10.31 -1.81
N LEU A 80 10.97 10.89 -2.59
CA LEU A 80 9.60 10.39 -2.69
C LEU A 80 9.54 8.96 -3.23
N ARG A 81 10.53 8.57 -4.06
CA ARG A 81 10.64 7.19 -4.56
C ARG A 81 10.71 6.20 -3.42
N PHE A 82 11.60 6.43 -2.46
CA PHE A 82 11.76 5.54 -1.31
C PHE A 82 10.53 5.56 -0.40
N TYR A 83 9.90 6.72 -0.22
CA TYR A 83 8.68 6.83 0.58
C TYR A 83 7.52 6.06 -0.05
N VAL A 84 7.30 6.21 -1.36
CA VAL A 84 6.25 5.51 -2.11
C VAL A 84 6.53 4.01 -2.18
N LEU A 85 7.78 3.60 -2.45
CA LEU A 85 8.22 2.20 -2.39
C LEU A 85 7.94 1.60 -1.02
N PHE A 86 8.32 2.29 0.06
CA PHE A 86 8.08 1.83 1.42
C PHE A 86 6.59 1.62 1.69
N ASN A 87 5.74 2.60 1.35
CA ASN A 87 4.29 2.46 1.51
C ASN A 87 3.72 1.30 0.67
N GLY A 88 4.21 1.13 -0.56
CA GLY A 88 3.79 0.03 -1.43
C GLY A 88 4.15 -1.35 -0.87
N VAL A 89 5.39 -1.51 -0.39
CA VAL A 89 5.86 -2.75 0.26
C VAL A 89 5.05 -3.01 1.54
N MET A 90 4.86 -2.01 2.39
CA MET A 90 4.06 -2.14 3.60
C MET A 90 2.61 -2.54 3.29
N SER A 91 2.03 -2.01 2.21
CA SER A 91 0.69 -2.39 1.75
C SER A 91 0.63 -3.85 1.27
N CYS A 92 1.63 -4.33 0.53
CA CYS A 92 1.69 -5.74 0.13
C CYS A 92 1.94 -6.70 1.31
N LEU A 93 2.73 -6.28 2.31
CA LEU A 93 3.02 -7.06 3.52
C LEU A 93 1.88 -7.05 4.54
N TYR A 94 0.81 -6.28 4.31
CA TYR A 94 -0.37 -6.27 5.17
C TYR A 94 -0.96 -7.68 5.36
N SER A 95 -1.05 -8.46 4.30
CA SER A 95 -1.55 -9.84 4.36
C SER A 95 -0.65 -10.76 5.18
N VAL A 96 0.68 -10.57 5.12
CA VAL A 96 1.65 -11.28 5.97
C VAL A 96 1.37 -10.96 7.43
N TRP A 97 1.22 -9.68 7.75
CA TRP A 97 1.00 -9.22 9.11
C TRP A 97 -0.26 -9.85 9.71
N ASP A 98 -1.37 -9.86 8.98
CA ASP A 98 -2.63 -10.41 9.47
C ASP A 98 -2.53 -11.94 9.70
N ILE A 99 -1.78 -12.66 8.85
CA ILE A 99 -1.52 -14.11 9.05
C ILE A 99 -0.64 -14.35 10.28
N VAL A 100 0.38 -13.54 10.51
CA VAL A 100 1.23 -13.65 11.70
C VAL A 100 0.40 -13.37 12.96
N ASP A 101 -0.46 -12.35 12.92
CA ASP A 101 -1.36 -12.00 14.02
C ASP A 101 -2.34 -13.14 14.35
N ASP A 102 -2.89 -13.79 13.31
CA ASP A 102 -3.80 -14.93 13.45
C ASP A 102 -3.10 -16.22 13.92
N LEU A 103 -1.92 -16.54 13.37
CA LEU A 103 -1.22 -17.80 13.64
C LEU A 103 -0.37 -17.78 14.90
N VAL A 104 0.38 -16.69 15.10
CA VAL A 104 1.41 -16.59 16.14
C VAL A 104 0.86 -15.89 17.37
N PHE A 105 0.24 -14.71 17.19
CA PHE A 105 -0.23 -13.89 18.30
C PHE A 105 -1.64 -14.26 18.77
N ARG A 106 -2.37 -15.10 18.01
CA ARG A 106 -3.70 -15.63 18.36
C ARG A 106 -4.64 -14.53 18.80
N LYS A 107 -4.71 -13.49 17.98
CA LYS A 107 -5.55 -12.32 18.23
C LYS A 107 -7.01 -12.70 18.46
N VAL A 108 -7.64 -12.02 19.41
CA VAL A 108 -9.04 -12.25 19.80
C VAL A 108 -10.02 -11.67 18.76
N ASN A 109 -9.62 -10.63 18.03
CA ASN A 109 -10.43 -10.02 16.97
C ASN A 109 -10.34 -10.83 15.67
N GLU A 110 -11.47 -11.03 15.00
CA GLU A 110 -11.54 -11.81 13.77
C GLU A 110 -10.98 -11.05 12.56
N SER A 111 -10.03 -11.67 11.86
CA SER A 111 -9.54 -11.22 10.55
C SER A 111 -10.60 -11.39 9.44
N ASP A 112 -10.42 -10.70 8.30
CA ASP A 112 -11.32 -10.89 7.15
C ASP A 112 -11.23 -12.33 6.62
N ALA A 113 -10.08 -13.00 6.76
CA ALA A 113 -9.91 -14.42 6.43
C ALA A 113 -10.76 -15.31 7.34
N THR A 114 -10.88 -14.95 8.62
CA THR A 114 -11.76 -15.64 9.58
C THR A 114 -13.23 -15.43 9.25
N GLN A 115 -13.63 -14.21 8.88
CA GLN A 115 -14.99 -13.94 8.45
C GLN A 115 -15.33 -14.63 7.11
N PHE A 116 -14.38 -14.72 6.18
CA PHE A 116 -14.57 -15.39 4.90
C PHE A 116 -14.70 -16.91 5.06
N ALA A 117 -13.92 -17.51 5.98
CA ALA A 117 -14.06 -18.92 6.33
C ALA A 117 -15.45 -19.25 6.91
N LYS A 118 -16.12 -18.31 7.58
CA LYS A 118 -17.52 -18.52 8.02
C LYS A 118 -18.52 -18.57 6.87
N LEU A 119 -18.25 -17.88 5.76
CA LEU A 119 -19.06 -17.94 4.54
C LEU A 119 -18.76 -19.19 3.72
N CYS A 120 -17.49 -19.60 3.69
CA CYS A 120 -17.03 -20.83 3.02
C CYS A 120 -16.41 -21.80 4.06
N PRO A 121 -17.24 -22.50 4.86
CA PRO A 121 -16.79 -23.32 6.00
C PRO A 121 -15.93 -24.53 5.62
N ILE A 122 -15.84 -24.84 4.32
CA ILE A 122 -15.02 -25.92 3.77
C ILE A 122 -13.52 -25.61 3.95
N ILE A 123 -13.12 -24.33 3.91
CA ILE A 123 -11.72 -23.93 3.92
C ILE A 123 -11.42 -23.14 5.22
N PRO A 124 -10.46 -23.59 6.04
CA PRO A 124 -10.07 -22.87 7.25
C PRO A 124 -9.54 -21.46 6.96
N SER A 125 -9.72 -20.53 7.89
CA SER A 125 -9.24 -19.14 7.77
C SER A 125 -7.75 -19.03 7.47
N ARG A 126 -6.95 -19.93 8.05
CA ARG A 126 -5.51 -20.02 7.82
C ARG A 126 -5.15 -20.28 6.35
N VAL A 127 -5.93 -21.13 5.68
CA VAL A 127 -5.70 -21.48 4.28
C VAL A 127 -6.08 -20.30 3.39
N TRP A 128 -7.19 -19.60 3.70
CA TRP A 128 -7.53 -18.35 3.01
C TRP A 128 -6.46 -17.27 3.17
N GLY A 129 -5.94 -17.10 4.39
CA GLY A 129 -4.81 -16.21 4.65
C GLY A 129 -3.61 -16.54 3.76
N VAL A 130 -3.17 -17.81 3.75
CA VAL A 130 -2.04 -18.25 2.89
C VAL A 130 -2.31 -18.02 1.40
N ILE A 131 -3.52 -18.30 0.91
CA ILE A 131 -3.89 -18.04 -0.49
C ILE A 131 -3.75 -16.55 -0.82
N TRP A 132 -4.29 -15.68 0.04
CA TRP A 132 -4.20 -14.24 -0.18
C TRP A 132 -2.79 -13.70 -0.05
N LEU A 133 -1.97 -14.27 0.84
CA LEU A 133 -0.55 -13.97 0.92
C LEU A 133 0.19 -14.32 -0.38
N LEU A 134 -0.06 -15.50 -0.95
CA LEU A 134 0.55 -15.88 -2.22
C LEU A 134 0.17 -14.89 -3.33
N ILE A 135 -1.10 -14.47 -3.35
CA ILE A 135 -1.56 -13.44 -4.29
C ILE A 135 -0.84 -12.10 -4.03
N SER A 136 -0.70 -11.66 -2.78
CA SER A 136 0.05 -10.45 -2.42
C SER A 136 1.50 -10.50 -2.91
N VAL A 137 2.17 -11.64 -2.77
CA VAL A 137 3.54 -11.84 -3.25
C VAL A 137 3.61 -11.77 -4.78
N ILE A 138 2.65 -12.37 -5.50
CA ILE A 138 2.58 -12.29 -6.96
C ILE A 138 2.41 -10.84 -7.41
N PHE A 139 1.50 -10.09 -6.78
CA PHE A 139 1.31 -8.66 -7.07
C PHE A 139 2.58 -7.85 -6.80
N MET A 140 3.24 -8.09 -5.66
CA MET A 140 4.49 -7.43 -5.29
C MET A 140 5.59 -7.70 -6.34
N LEU A 141 5.82 -8.96 -6.69
CA LEU A 141 6.79 -9.34 -7.72
C LEU A 141 6.42 -8.75 -9.08
N GLY A 142 5.14 -8.76 -9.44
CA GLY A 142 4.63 -8.14 -10.66
C GLY A 142 4.93 -6.64 -10.72
N GLY A 143 4.70 -5.90 -9.64
CA GLY A 143 5.02 -4.48 -9.53
C GLY A 143 6.51 -4.19 -9.68
N ILE A 144 7.37 -5.00 -9.06
CA ILE A 144 8.83 -4.89 -9.18
C ILE A 144 9.28 -5.17 -10.62
N LEU A 145 8.86 -6.29 -11.20
CA LEU A 145 9.24 -6.68 -12.56
C LEU A 145 8.74 -5.69 -13.60
N ALA A 146 7.50 -5.20 -13.45
CA ALA A 146 6.96 -4.15 -14.31
C ALA A 146 7.73 -2.83 -14.16
N GLY A 147 8.10 -2.45 -12.94
CA GLY A 147 8.88 -1.24 -12.69
C GLY A 147 10.26 -1.30 -13.36
N LEU A 148 10.96 -2.42 -13.20
CA LEU A 148 12.24 -2.69 -13.86
C LEU A 148 12.12 -2.73 -15.40
N ALA A 149 11.00 -3.23 -15.93
CA ALA A 149 10.79 -3.31 -17.36
C ALA A 149 10.42 -1.96 -17.99
N ALA A 150 9.64 -1.13 -17.28
CA ALA A 150 9.13 0.14 -17.78
C ALA A 150 10.11 1.32 -17.59
N PHE A 151 10.83 1.35 -16.46
CA PHE A 151 11.71 2.47 -16.10
C PHE A 151 13.17 2.04 -16.21
N LYS A 152 13.78 2.33 -17.37
CA LYS A 152 15.20 2.00 -17.66
C LYS A 152 16.12 3.24 -17.63
N ASP A 153 15.54 4.39 -17.33
CA ASP A 153 16.23 5.68 -17.38
C ASP A 153 17.30 5.78 -16.28
N SER A 154 18.39 6.46 -16.59
CA SER A 154 19.43 6.78 -15.62
C SER A 154 18.92 7.78 -14.57
N THR A 155 19.55 7.80 -13.39
CA THR A 155 19.19 8.76 -12.31
C THR A 155 19.23 10.21 -12.81
N SER A 156 20.19 10.57 -13.67
CA SER A 156 20.31 11.91 -14.26
C SER A 156 19.12 12.29 -15.17
N GLU A 157 18.62 11.34 -15.95
CA GLU A 157 17.46 11.56 -16.83
C GLU A 157 16.19 11.74 -16.00
N GLN A 158 16.01 10.92 -14.95
CA GLN A 158 14.88 11.02 -14.04
C GLN A 158 14.86 12.35 -13.27
N THR A 159 16.02 12.82 -12.79
CA THR A 159 16.11 14.14 -12.13
C THR A 159 15.78 15.27 -13.09
N SER A 160 16.27 15.20 -14.33
CA SER A 160 15.97 16.20 -15.37
C SER A 160 14.48 16.23 -15.74
N ALA A 161 13.82 15.07 -15.79
CA ALA A 161 12.39 14.97 -16.00
C ALA A 161 11.60 15.52 -14.79
N SER A 162 12.05 15.22 -13.57
CA SER A 162 11.42 15.71 -12.33
C SER A 162 11.47 17.24 -12.21
N GLN A 163 12.56 17.88 -12.62
CA GLN A 163 12.68 19.35 -12.63
C GLN A 163 11.69 20.02 -13.58
N LYS A 164 11.32 19.35 -14.67
CA LYS A 164 10.30 19.84 -15.61
C LYS A 164 8.87 19.59 -15.11
N PHE A 165 8.69 18.70 -14.13
CA PHE A 165 7.39 18.26 -13.63
C PHE A 165 7.04 18.92 -12.29
N ILE A 166 6.23 19.97 -12.38
CA ILE A 166 5.74 20.86 -11.30
C ILE A 166 6.91 21.51 -10.51
N PRO A 167 6.97 22.85 -10.41
CA PRO A 167 8.06 23.51 -9.71
C PRO A 167 8.06 23.11 -8.22
N THR A 168 9.23 22.65 -7.76
CA THR A 168 9.53 22.23 -6.38
C THR A 168 10.86 22.79 -5.94
#